data_AF-A0A2G5F443-F1
#
_entry.id   AF-A0A2G5F443-F1
#
_cell.length_a   1.000
_cell.length_b   1.000
_cell.length_c   1.000
_cell.angle_alpha   90.00
_cell.angle_beta   90.00
_cell.angle_gamma   90.00
#
_symmetry.space_group_name_H-M   'P 1'
#
loop_
_entity.id
_entity.type
_entity.pdbx_description
1 polymer ?
#
loop_
_entity_poly.entity_id
_entity_poly.type
_entity_poly.pdbx_seq_one_letter_code
_entity_poly.pdbx_strand_id
1 'polypeptide(L)'
;MGRSGLLDLEKQYALYGAHHRNPINYFLHLLLLWPTLFSALVLLYFTPTFSQLEFSPFGKNLSLNFGFFSALIYSLFYISLDKKAGSLAALLAFLSWVGGSLLASQLGYSLAWKVVLATQLFGLTGLVIGHVFERRATPVLENLIHVFVMELFFIFLEVICMFSHV
;
A
#
# COMPACT_ATOMS: atom_id res chain seq x y z
N MET A 1 -8.88 26.09 -9.83
CA MET A 1 -9.52 25.70 -8.55
C MET A 1 -8.59 24.69 -7.88
N GLY A 2 -7.95 25.07 -6.78
CA GLY A 2 -7.06 24.17 -6.03
C GLY A 2 -7.86 23.02 -5.42
N ARG A 3 -7.28 21.82 -5.42
CA ARG A 3 -7.88 20.66 -4.73
C ARG A 3 -7.99 20.98 -3.23
N SER A 4 -9.01 20.46 -2.55
CA SER A 4 -9.25 20.70 -1.12
C SER A 4 -9.41 19.38 -0.37
N GLY A 5 -9.18 19.41 0.96
CA GLY A 5 -9.37 18.25 1.83
C GLY A 5 -8.31 17.16 1.64
N LEU A 6 -8.74 15.90 1.56
CA LEU A 6 -7.86 14.72 1.40
C LEU A 6 -7.14 14.70 0.04
N LEU A 7 -7.66 15.40 -0.97
CA LEU A 7 -7.06 15.45 -2.31
C LEU A 7 -6.09 16.62 -2.50
N ASP A 8 -5.92 17.45 -1.47
CA ASP A 8 -4.90 18.51 -1.43
C ASP A 8 -3.54 17.88 -1.12
N LEU A 9 -2.89 17.36 -2.17
CA LEU A 9 -1.63 16.60 -2.05
C LEU A 9 -0.55 17.39 -1.30
N GLU A 10 -0.36 18.67 -1.63
CA GLU A 10 0.69 19.50 -1.03
C GLU A 10 0.46 19.62 0.48
N LYS A 11 -0.78 19.92 0.90
CA LYS A 11 -1.13 20.01 2.31
C LYS A 11 -0.94 18.68 3.04
N GLN A 12 -1.43 17.58 2.47
CA GLN A 12 -1.33 16.27 3.12
C GLN A 12 0.13 15.79 3.21
N TYR A 13 0.92 16.02 2.16
CA TYR A 13 2.34 15.67 2.14
C TYR A 13 3.16 16.53 3.10
N ALA A 14 2.86 17.83 3.23
CA ALA A 14 3.49 18.69 4.23
C ALA A 14 3.17 18.23 5.66
N LEU A 15 1.94 17.78 5.93
CA LEU A 15 1.57 17.19 7.21
C LEU A 15 2.35 15.89 7.47
N TYR A 16 2.47 15.02 6.47
CA TYR A 16 3.26 13.80 6.56
C TYR A 16 4.73 14.09 6.94
N GLY A 17 5.41 14.97 6.21
CA GLY A 17 6.82 15.33 6.46
C GLY A 17 7.05 16.11 7.77
N ALA A 18 6.00 16.73 8.33
CA ALA A 18 6.07 17.31 9.68
C ALA A 18 6.09 16.26 10.80
N HIS A 19 5.64 15.04 10.51
CA HIS A 19 5.50 13.92 11.46
C HIS A 19 6.46 12.76 11.22
N HIS A 20 7.10 12.68 10.04
CA HIS A 20 8.02 11.60 9.66
C HIS A 20 9.41 12.19 9.33
N ARG A 21 10.19 12.51 10.37
CA ARG A 21 11.53 13.11 10.20
C ARG A 21 12.65 12.18 10.64
N ASN A 22 12.34 11.14 11.39
CA ASN A 22 13.33 10.21 11.89
C ASN A 22 13.76 9.24 10.78
N PRO A 23 15.06 9.11 10.49
CA PRO A 23 15.53 8.23 9.40
C PRO A 23 15.23 6.75 9.67
N ILE A 24 15.15 6.31 10.93
CA ILE A 24 14.79 4.93 11.28
C ILE A 24 13.31 4.69 10.99
N ASN A 25 12.44 5.65 11.35
CA ASN A 25 11.02 5.56 11.06
C ASN A 25 10.76 5.51 9.55
N TYR A 26 11.38 6.43 8.80
CA TYR A 26 11.34 6.45 7.34
C TYR A 26 11.77 5.12 6.74
N PHE A 27 12.92 4.59 7.16
CA PHE A 27 13.45 3.32 6.65
C PHE A 27 12.49 2.15 6.89
N LEU A 28 11.89 2.07 8.08
CA LEU A 28 10.90 1.05 8.41
C LEU A 28 9.63 1.20 7.56
N HIS A 29 9.16 2.41 7.33
CA HIS A 29 8.00 2.67 6.45
C HIS A 29 8.28 2.28 5.00
N LEU A 30 9.45 2.66 4.48
CA LEU A 30 9.92 2.30 3.15
C LEU A 30 9.96 0.77 2.96
N LEU A 31 10.49 0.07 3.95
CA LEU A 31 10.68 -1.38 3.89
C LEU A 31 9.37 -2.15 4.09
N LEU A 32 8.46 -1.68 4.95
CA LEU A 32 7.37 -2.52 5.48
C LEU A 32 5.99 -2.17 4.91
N LEU A 33 5.73 -0.93 4.46
CA LEU A 33 4.38 -0.53 4.01
C LEU A 33 3.90 -1.35 2.81
N TRP A 34 4.68 -1.38 1.73
CA TRP A 34 4.29 -2.08 0.51
C TRP A 34 4.21 -3.60 0.68
N PRO A 35 5.14 -4.29 1.36
CA PRO A 35 4.98 -5.71 1.69
C PRO A 35 3.77 -6.01 2.60
N THR A 36 3.41 -5.08 3.49
CA THR A 36 2.20 -5.21 4.32
C THR A 36 0.94 -5.11 3.46
N LEU A 37 0.85 -4.16 2.53
CA LEU A 37 -0.25 -4.12 1.56
C LEU A 37 -0.28 -5.37 0.68
N PHE A 38 0.87 -5.81 0.16
CA PHE A 38 0.99 -6.99 -0.70
C PHE A 38 0.47 -8.26 -0.01
N SER A 39 0.89 -8.50 1.24
CA SER A 39 0.41 -9.66 2.00
C SER A 39 -1.08 -9.59 2.32
N ALA A 40 -1.65 -8.40 2.52
CA ALA A 40 -3.11 -8.25 2.63
C ALA A 40 -3.81 -8.65 1.33
N LEU A 41 -3.29 -8.26 0.16
CA LEU A 41 -3.83 -8.65 -1.14
C LEU A 41 -3.74 -10.18 -1.38
N VAL A 42 -2.67 -10.83 -0.91
CA VAL A 42 -2.54 -12.30 -0.92
C VAL A 42 -3.66 -12.97 -0.12
N LEU A 43 -4.05 -12.42 1.03
CA LEU A 43 -5.16 -12.97 1.82
C LEU A 43 -6.51 -12.71 1.14
N LEU A 44 -6.69 -11.51 0.60
CA LEU A 44 -7.93 -11.13 -0.10
C LEU A 44 -8.17 -11.96 -1.37
N TYR A 45 -7.15 -12.62 -1.92
CA TYR A 45 -7.33 -13.59 -3.00
C TYR A 45 -8.36 -14.68 -2.67
N PHE A 46 -8.40 -15.14 -1.41
CA PHE A 46 -9.27 -16.23 -0.95
C PHE A 46 -10.70 -15.80 -0.66
N THR A 47 -11.04 -14.53 -0.92
CA THR A 47 -12.41 -14.05 -0.82
C THR A 47 -13.27 -14.50 -2.00
N PRO A 48 -14.61 -14.43 -1.92
CA PRO A 48 -15.49 -14.80 -3.03
C PRO A 48 -15.10 -14.10 -4.34
N THR A 49 -15.03 -14.88 -5.40
CA THR A 49 -14.79 -14.37 -6.76
C THR A 49 -16.11 -13.91 -7.35
N PHE A 50 -16.18 -12.66 -7.80
CA PHE A 50 -17.36 -12.10 -8.46
C PHE A 50 -17.38 -12.42 -9.96
N SER A 51 -16.21 -12.40 -10.61
CA SER A 51 -16.02 -12.74 -12.01
C SER A 51 -14.55 -13.11 -12.28
N GLN A 52 -14.26 -13.76 -13.40
CA GLN A 52 -12.90 -14.07 -13.83
C GLN A 52 -12.52 -13.21 -15.04
N LEU A 53 -11.28 -12.76 -15.06
CA LEU A 53 -10.70 -12.16 -16.25
C LEU A 53 -10.25 -13.27 -17.19
N GLU A 54 -10.54 -13.10 -18.48
CA GLU A 54 -9.96 -13.92 -19.56
C GLU A 54 -8.45 -13.66 -19.73
N PHE A 55 -7.92 -12.66 -19.04
CA PHE A 55 -6.50 -12.39 -18.97
C PHE A 55 -5.82 -13.31 -17.95
N SER A 56 -4.94 -14.19 -18.45
CA SER A 56 -4.27 -15.24 -17.67
C SER A 56 -2.75 -15.09 -17.68
N PRO A 57 -2.17 -14.18 -16.88
CA PRO A 57 -0.73 -14.07 -16.76
C PRO A 57 -0.17 -15.40 -16.25
N PHE A 58 0.86 -15.92 -16.92
CA PHE A 58 1.51 -17.20 -16.58
C PHE A 58 0.54 -18.40 -16.53
N GLY A 59 -0.54 -18.37 -17.31
CA GLY A 59 -1.53 -19.46 -17.39
C GLY A 59 -2.44 -19.57 -16.16
N LYS A 60 -2.49 -18.55 -15.31
CA LYS A 60 -3.40 -18.48 -14.15
C LYS A 60 -4.42 -17.36 -14.36
N ASN A 61 -5.71 -17.71 -14.33
CA ASN A 61 -6.78 -16.73 -14.44
C ASN A 61 -6.76 -15.81 -13.23
N LEU A 62 -6.92 -14.51 -13.47
CA LEU A 62 -7.12 -13.54 -12.39
C LEU A 62 -8.59 -13.44 -12.03
N SER A 63 -8.87 -13.46 -10.74
CA SER A 63 -10.22 -13.32 -10.20
C SER A 63 -10.50 -11.87 -9.81
N LEU A 64 -11.65 -11.34 -10.25
CA LEU A 64 -12.22 -10.11 -9.71
C LEU A 64 -12.83 -10.44 -8.34
N ASN A 65 -12.03 -10.29 -7.29
CA ASN A 65 -12.38 -10.52 -5.88
C ASN A 65 -12.11 -9.23 -5.07
N PHE A 66 -12.21 -9.28 -3.74
CA PHE A 66 -11.92 -8.08 -2.93
C PHE A 66 -10.49 -7.57 -3.08
N GLY A 67 -9.52 -8.43 -3.41
CA GLY A 67 -8.15 -7.99 -3.71
C GLY A 67 -8.08 -7.08 -4.94
N PHE A 68 -8.82 -7.41 -5.99
CA PHE A 68 -8.94 -6.56 -7.18
C PHE A 68 -9.56 -5.21 -6.84
N PHE A 69 -10.69 -5.21 -6.13
CA PHE A 69 -11.38 -3.97 -5.77
C PHE A 69 -10.54 -3.08 -4.84
N SER A 70 -9.81 -3.68 -3.90
CA SER A 70 -8.85 -2.94 -3.09
C SER A 70 -7.79 -2.27 -3.97
N ALA A 71 -7.11 -3.02 -4.85
CA ALA A 71 -6.10 -2.45 -5.74
C ALA A 71 -6.66 -1.37 -6.68
N LEU A 72 -7.90 -1.52 -7.15
CA LEU A 72 -8.59 -0.52 -7.96
C LEU A 72 -8.86 0.77 -7.16
N ILE A 73 -9.36 0.66 -5.92
CA ILE A 73 -9.61 1.81 -5.05
C ILE A 73 -8.31 2.56 -4.75
N TYR A 74 -7.24 1.85 -4.38
CA TYR A 74 -5.90 2.44 -4.18
C TYR A 74 -5.42 3.16 -5.44
N SER A 75 -5.54 2.51 -6.60
CA SER A 75 -5.12 3.06 -7.90
C SER A 75 -5.85 4.35 -8.24
N LEU A 76 -7.19 4.36 -8.16
CA LEU A 76 -8.01 5.53 -8.46
C LEU A 76 -7.71 6.68 -7.49
N PHE A 77 -7.53 6.35 -6.20
CA PHE A 77 -7.17 7.34 -5.19
C PHE A 77 -5.81 7.97 -5.49
N TYR A 78 -4.78 7.18 -5.79
CA TYR A 78 -3.44 7.70 -6.10
C TYR A 78 -3.41 8.56 -7.36
N ILE A 79 -4.07 8.13 -8.44
CA ILE A 79 -4.22 8.95 -9.66
C ILE A 79 -4.94 10.27 -9.36
N SER A 80 -5.91 10.25 -8.44
CA SER A 80 -6.61 11.45 -8.01
C SER A 80 -5.74 12.43 -7.20
N LEU A 81 -4.66 11.96 -6.55
CA LEU A 81 -3.70 12.79 -5.81
C LEU A 81 -2.67 13.46 -6.72
N ASP A 82 -2.09 12.72 -7.66
CA ASP A 82 -1.20 13.27 -8.70
C ASP A 82 -1.27 12.40 -9.95
N LYS A 83 -1.35 13.02 -11.14
CA LYS A 83 -1.50 12.25 -12.38
C LYS A 83 -0.27 11.42 -12.72
N LYS A 84 0.95 11.91 -12.44
CA LYS A 84 2.20 11.24 -12.84
C LYS A 84 2.64 10.22 -11.78
N ALA A 85 2.91 10.68 -10.57
CA ALA A 85 3.30 9.82 -9.45
C ALA A 85 2.16 8.85 -9.09
N GLY A 86 0.91 9.33 -9.11
CA GLY A 86 -0.25 8.48 -8.85
C GLY A 86 -0.45 7.38 -9.87
N SER A 87 -0.16 7.60 -11.15
CA SER A 87 -0.23 6.54 -12.17
C SER A 87 0.84 5.46 -11.95
N LEU A 88 2.03 5.84 -11.48
CA LEU A 88 3.08 4.87 -11.17
C LEU A 88 2.76 4.09 -9.88
N ALA A 89 2.21 4.75 -8.86
CA ALA A 89 1.73 4.09 -7.64
C ALA A 89 0.54 3.14 -7.94
N ALA A 90 -0.37 3.56 -8.83
CA ALA A 90 -1.47 2.72 -9.31
C ALA A 90 -0.95 1.47 -10.04
N LEU A 91 0.08 1.62 -10.88
CA LEU A 91 0.73 0.47 -11.51
C LEU A 91 1.32 -0.48 -10.47
N LEU A 92 2.00 0.04 -9.43
CA LEU A 92 2.56 -0.77 -8.34
C LEU A 92 1.47 -1.51 -7.54
N ALA A 93 0.35 -0.84 -7.23
CA ALA A 93 -0.79 -1.45 -6.56
C ALA A 93 -1.42 -2.57 -7.41
N PHE A 94 -1.58 -2.33 -8.72
CA PHE A 94 -2.09 -3.33 -9.65
C PHE A 94 -1.15 -4.54 -9.79
N LEU A 95 0.15 -4.31 -9.95
CA LEU A 95 1.16 -5.37 -9.97
C LEU A 95 1.20 -6.16 -8.64
N SER A 96 1.00 -5.48 -7.52
CA SER A 96 0.88 -6.14 -6.20
C SER A 96 -0.33 -7.06 -6.13
N TRP A 97 -1.46 -6.68 -6.72
CA TRP A 97 -2.63 -7.56 -6.79
C TRP A 97 -2.40 -8.76 -7.71
N VAL A 98 -1.81 -8.55 -8.89
CA VAL A 98 -1.47 -9.65 -9.82
C VAL A 98 -0.50 -10.62 -9.14
N GLY A 99 0.62 -10.11 -8.61
CA GLY A 99 1.62 -10.91 -7.92
C GLY A 99 1.06 -11.62 -6.68
N GLY A 100 0.23 -10.93 -5.90
CA GLY A 100 -0.43 -11.50 -4.73
C GLY A 100 -1.39 -12.63 -5.10
N SER A 101 -2.14 -12.48 -6.19
CA SER A 101 -3.04 -13.52 -6.71
C SER A 101 -2.27 -14.74 -7.20
N LEU A 102 -1.17 -14.54 -7.94
CA LEU A 102 -0.30 -15.63 -8.40
C LEU A 102 0.31 -16.38 -7.21
N LEU A 103 0.87 -15.66 -6.24
CA LEU A 103 1.47 -16.26 -5.04
C LEU A 103 0.43 -17.01 -4.21
N ALA A 104 -0.74 -16.43 -3.96
CA ALA A 104 -1.83 -17.07 -3.23
C ALA A 104 -2.29 -18.37 -3.92
N SER A 105 -2.39 -18.36 -5.26
CA SER A 105 -2.75 -19.54 -6.05
C SER A 105 -1.73 -20.69 -5.94
N GLN A 106 -0.46 -20.37 -5.70
CA GLN A 106 0.62 -21.35 -5.53
C GLN A 106 0.69 -21.89 -4.10
N LEU A 107 0.55 -21.01 -3.10
CA LEU A 107 0.64 -21.41 -1.69
C LEU A 107 -0.58 -22.19 -1.21
N GLY A 108 -1.76 -21.87 -1.74
CA GLY A 108 -3.04 -22.32 -1.20
C GLY A 108 -3.34 -21.71 0.18
N TYR A 109 -4.60 -21.79 0.63
CA TYR A 109 -5.03 -21.07 1.82
C TYR A 109 -4.22 -21.43 3.08
N SER A 110 -4.04 -22.73 3.33
CA SER A 110 -3.41 -23.27 4.55
C SER A 110 -2.02 -22.70 4.86
N LEU A 111 -1.20 -22.46 3.83
CA LEU A 111 0.11 -21.85 3.98
C LEU A 111 0.03 -20.32 3.85
N ALA A 112 -0.77 -19.82 2.90
CA ALA A 112 -0.87 -18.38 2.64
C ALA A 112 -1.28 -17.58 3.89
N TRP A 113 -2.31 -18.01 4.63
CA TRP A 113 -2.75 -17.24 5.81
C TRP A 113 -1.68 -17.16 6.90
N LYS A 114 -0.81 -18.18 7.03
CA LYS A 114 0.30 -18.19 8.00
C LYS A 114 1.39 -17.21 7.58
N VAL A 115 1.75 -17.21 6.30
CA VAL A 115 2.73 -16.27 5.73
C VAL A 115 2.22 -14.84 5.86
N VAL A 116 0.95 -14.61 5.54
CA VAL A 116 0.30 -13.30 5.71
C VAL A 116 0.32 -12.89 7.17
N LEU A 117 -0.11 -13.74 8.10
CA LEU A 117 -0.13 -13.41 9.53
C LEU A 117 1.27 -13.03 10.03
N ALA A 118 2.31 -13.79 9.69
CA ALA A 118 3.69 -13.47 10.05
C ALA A 118 4.14 -12.13 9.46
N THR A 119 3.81 -11.87 8.19
CA THR A 119 4.16 -10.62 7.49
C THR A 119 3.44 -9.42 8.09
N GLN A 120 2.15 -9.56 8.40
CA GLN A 120 1.34 -8.50 9.01
C GLN A 120 1.82 -8.18 10.42
N LEU A 121 2.09 -9.19 11.25
CA LEU A 121 2.63 -8.97 12.60
C LEU A 121 3.98 -8.28 12.54
N PHE A 122 4.92 -8.78 11.74
CA PHE A 122 6.24 -8.16 11.61
C PHE A 122 6.17 -6.75 11.03
N GLY A 123 5.40 -6.57 9.95
CA GLY A 123 5.21 -5.29 9.27
C GLY A 123 4.58 -4.24 10.17
N LEU A 124 3.41 -4.53 10.73
CA LEU A 124 2.70 -3.59 11.61
C LEU A 124 3.49 -3.29 12.88
N THR A 125 4.12 -4.29 13.50
CA THR A 125 4.99 -4.04 14.67
C THR A 125 6.17 -3.14 14.30
N GLY A 126 6.83 -3.38 13.16
CA GLY A 126 7.92 -2.54 12.70
C GLY A 126 7.48 -1.10 12.39
N LEU A 127 6.32 -0.91 11.77
CA LEU A 127 5.75 0.43 11.51
C LEU A 127 5.46 1.18 12.82
N VAL A 128 4.85 0.51 13.80
CA VAL A 128 4.59 1.07 15.13
C VAL A 128 5.90 1.42 15.85
N ILE A 129 6.90 0.53 15.81
CA ILE A 129 8.24 0.78 16.37
C ILE A 129 8.88 2.00 15.71
N GLY A 130 8.73 2.16 14.39
CA GLY A 130 9.19 3.34 13.67
C GLY A 130 8.67 4.63 14.30
N HIS A 131 7.37 4.72 14.56
CA HIS A 131 6.77 5.91 15.17
C HIS A 131 7.26 6.19 16.59
N VAL A 132 7.70 5.17 17.35
CA VAL A 132 8.30 5.40 18.69
C VAL A 132 9.54 6.31 18.57
N PHE A 133 10.30 6.21 17.47
CA PHE A 133 11.48 7.04 17.24
C PHE A 133 11.15 8.50 16.87
N GLU A 134 9.92 8.79 16.44
CA GLU A 134 9.44 10.17 16.21
C GLU A 134 9.11 10.89 17.52
N ARG A 135 8.98 10.15 18.64
CA ARG A 135 8.61 10.66 19.97
C ARG A 135 7.32 11.50 19.98
N ARG A 136 6.35 11.12 19.14
CA ARG A 136 5.04 11.75 19.02
C ARG A 136 3.94 10.70 19.15
N ALA A 137 2.72 11.15 19.43
CA ALA A 137 1.56 10.25 19.44
C ALA A 137 1.39 9.58 18.08
N THR A 138 1.10 8.29 18.08
CA THR A 138 0.94 7.49 16.85
C THR A 138 -0.36 7.93 16.15
N PRO A 139 -0.32 8.37 14.88
CA PRO A 139 -1.51 8.87 14.16
C PRO A 139 -2.62 7.83 13.93
N VAL A 140 -2.35 6.55 14.21
CA VAL A 140 -3.17 5.39 13.83
C VAL A 140 -4.65 5.53 14.21
N LEU A 141 -4.96 6.10 15.38
CA LEU A 141 -6.35 6.22 15.85
C LEU A 141 -7.04 7.51 15.40
N GLU A 142 -6.30 8.49 14.89
CA GLU A 142 -6.85 9.81 14.55
C GLU A 142 -7.27 9.90 13.07
N ASN A 143 -6.59 9.16 12.18
CA ASN A 143 -6.92 9.18 10.74
C ASN A 143 -6.55 7.88 10.01
N LEU A 144 -7.50 6.93 9.94
CA LEU A 144 -7.31 5.64 9.26
C LEU A 144 -7.01 5.78 7.77
N ILE A 145 -7.55 6.80 7.10
CA ILE A 145 -7.28 7.04 5.67
C ILE A 145 -5.84 7.45 5.46
N HIS A 146 -5.30 8.27 6.37
CA HIS A 146 -3.89 8.65 6.32
C HIS A 146 -2.99 7.43 6.44
N VAL A 147 -3.24 6.61 7.46
CA VAL A 147 -2.41 5.44 7.82
C VAL A 147 -2.48 4.35 6.74
N PHE A 148 -3.67 3.97 6.30
CA PHE A 148 -3.83 2.86 5.37
C PHE A 148 -3.69 3.24 3.90
N VAL A 149 -3.88 4.51 3.54
CA VAL A 149 -3.90 4.92 2.13
C VAL A 149 -2.83 5.93 1.81
N MET A 150 -2.72 7.01 2.59
CA MET A 150 -1.83 8.12 2.24
C MET A 150 -0.37 7.81 2.53
N GLU A 151 -0.03 7.15 3.63
CA GLU A 151 1.35 6.81 3.97
C GLU A 151 2.03 5.92 2.91
N LEU A 152 1.29 4.96 2.34
CA LEU A 152 1.73 4.17 1.19
C LEU A 152 2.06 5.02 -0.04
N PHE A 153 1.29 6.07 -0.29
CA PHE A 153 1.55 6.98 -1.40
C PHE A 153 2.72 7.94 -1.10
N PHE A 154 2.81 8.45 0.11
CA PHE A 154 3.84 9.43 0.48
C PHE A 154 5.22 8.82 0.53
N ILE A 155 5.37 7.61 1.07
CA ILE A 155 6.65 6.91 1.05
C ILE A 155 7.12 6.64 -0.39
N PHE A 156 6.16 6.33 -1.27
CA PHE A 156 6.42 6.12 -2.68
C PHE A 156 6.80 7.43 -3.40
N LEU A 157 6.14 8.54 -3.08
CA LEU A 157 6.46 9.86 -3.58
C LEU A 157 7.86 10.31 -3.14
N GLU A 158 8.25 10.05 -1.89
CA GLU A 158 9.59 10.34 -1.39
C GLU A 158 10.67 9.60 -2.19
N VAL A 159 10.45 8.32 -2.49
CA VAL A 159 11.36 7.53 -3.33
C VAL A 159 11.48 8.15 -4.73
N ILE A 160 10.37 8.52 -5.38
CA ILE A 160 10.40 9.19 -6.68
C ILE A 160 11.19 10.51 -6.61
N CYS A 161 10.94 11.32 -5.59
CA CYS A 161 11.63 12.60 -5.40
C CYS A 161 13.15 12.39 -5.23
N MET A 162 13.58 11.38 -4.46
CA MET A 162 15.00 11.05 -4.31
C MET A 162 15.68 10.76 -5.66
N PHE A 163 15.03 10.03 -6.56
CA PHE A 163 15.57 9.74 -7.90
C PHE A 163 15.44 10.90 -8.89
N SER A 164 14.53 11.86 -8.65
CA SER A 164 14.32 13.01 -9.54
C SER A 164 15.27 14.18 -9.25
N HIS A 165 15.98 14.13 -8.12
CA HIS A 165 16.98 15.13 -7.70
C HIS A 165 18.43 14.69 -7.95
N VAL A 166 18.64 13.53 -8.60
CA VAL A 166 19.93 13.03 -9.11
C VAL A 166 19.98 13.23 -10.62
#